data_AF-A0A970HFN9-F1
#
_entry.id   AF-A0A970HFN9-F1
#
_cell.length_a   1.000
_cell.length_b   1.000
_cell.length_c   1.000
_cell.angle_alpha   90.00
_cell.angle_beta   90.00
_cell.angle_gamma   90.00
#
_symmetry.space_group_name_H-M   'P 1'
#
loop_
_entity.id
_entity.type
_entity.pdbx_description
1 polymer ?
#
loop_
_entity_poly.entity_id
_entity_poly.type
_entity_poly.pdbx_seq_one_letter_code
_entity_poly.pdbx_strand_id
1 'polypeptide(L)'
;MTGHLFSRHELAAALDGGRLRALRILHSAIPGGIALFLGVVGFLAARPAQASPYPGLPLRLTLPSLVLGVAGGAAAALLPRRLLARRLAVAGSPEEAVASLQRAALLRLVLLEGGSLFGIVVLLFAALDGSLVTDPFLWLNAFPAFALVAVAVLGWPERERLLDEIETAYRRAR
;
A
#
# COMPACT_ATOMS: atom_id res chain seq x y z
N MET A 1 6.16 -31.06 11.33
CA MET A 1 5.63 -30.27 12.47
C MET A 1 4.32 -29.67 12.02
N THR A 2 3.19 -30.20 12.51
CA THR A 2 1.85 -29.68 12.23
C THR A 2 1.66 -28.40 13.06
N GLY A 3 1.57 -27.24 12.40
CA GLY A 3 1.30 -25.97 13.09
C GLY A 3 0.01 -26.08 13.90
N HIS A 4 0.07 -25.68 15.17
CA HIS A 4 -1.12 -25.57 16.01
C HIS A 4 -2.05 -24.52 15.40
N LEU A 5 -3.26 -24.94 15.04
CA LEU A 5 -4.35 -24.02 14.72
C LEU A 5 -4.83 -23.42 16.04
N PHE A 6 -4.44 -22.17 16.29
CA PHE A 6 -5.06 -21.40 17.37
C PHE A 6 -6.55 -21.26 17.10
N SER A 7 -7.35 -21.42 18.14
CA SER A 7 -8.79 -21.20 18.04
C SER A 7 -9.08 -19.74 17.68
N ARG A 8 -10.22 -19.52 17.01
CA ARG A 8 -10.70 -18.16 16.70
C ARG A 8 -10.80 -17.29 17.95
N HIS A 9 -11.13 -17.88 19.11
CA HIS A 9 -11.20 -17.19 20.40
C HIS A 9 -9.82 -16.72 20.88
N GLU A 10 -8.79 -17.56 20.81
CA GLU A 10 -7.42 -17.20 21.18
C GLU A 10 -6.87 -16.09 20.27
N LEU A 11 -7.09 -16.19 18.96
CA LEU A 11 -6.71 -15.15 18.00
C LEU A 11 -7.46 -13.84 18.24
N ALA A 12 -8.76 -13.92 18.54
CA ALA A 12 -9.58 -12.76 18.84
C ALA A 12 -9.17 -12.08 20.15
N ALA A 13 -8.72 -12.84 21.14
CA ALA A 13 -8.18 -12.32 22.40
C ALA A 13 -6.82 -11.64 22.20
N ALA A 14 -5.95 -12.24 21.38
CA ALA A 14 -4.64 -11.69 21.03
C ALA A 14 -4.72 -10.44 20.13
N LEU A 15 -5.80 -10.29 19.36
CA LEU A 15 -6.12 -9.07 18.63
C LEU A 15 -6.77 -8.05 19.58
N ASP A 16 -5.98 -7.53 20.51
CA ASP A 16 -6.42 -6.49 21.43
C ASP A 16 -6.83 -5.20 20.69
N GLY A 17 -7.61 -4.35 21.38
CA GLY A 17 -8.10 -3.09 20.82
C GLY A 17 -6.99 -2.10 20.45
N GLY A 18 -5.84 -2.16 21.13
CA GLY A 18 -4.69 -1.28 20.88
C GLY A 18 -3.99 -1.61 19.55
N ARG A 19 -3.73 -2.89 19.31
CA ARG A 19 -3.16 -3.46 18.09
C ARG A 19 -4.03 -3.18 16.88
N LEU A 20 -5.35 -3.38 17.01
CA LEU A 20 -6.29 -3.08 15.94
C LEU A 20 -6.35 -1.58 15.63
N ARG A 21 -6.34 -0.73 16.67
CA ARG A 21 -6.32 0.72 16.52
C ARG A 21 -5.05 1.20 15.83
N ALA A 22 -3.88 0.70 16.24
CA ALA A 22 -2.61 1.03 15.61
C ALA A 22 -2.60 0.66 14.11
N LEU A 23 -3.11 -0.54 13.77
CA LEU A 23 -3.21 -0.97 12.39
C LEU A 23 -4.14 -0.09 11.55
N ARG A 24 -5.29 0.32 12.12
CA ARG A 24 -6.24 1.26 11.49
C ARG A 24 -5.62 2.63 11.26
N ILE A 25 -4.91 3.16 12.26
CA ILE A 25 -4.20 4.45 12.14
C ILE A 25 -3.22 4.36 10.97
N LEU A 26 -2.38 3.33 10.91
CA LEU A 26 -1.42 3.15 9.83
C LEU A 26 -2.10 2.93 8.45
N HIS A 27 -3.18 2.14 8.40
CA HIS A 27 -3.99 1.95 7.19
C HIS A 27 -4.66 3.23 6.70
N SER A 28 -4.90 4.21 7.57
CA SER A 28 -5.45 5.51 7.18
C SER A 28 -4.37 6.54 6.87
N ALA A 29 -3.26 6.55 7.61
CA ALA A 29 -2.20 7.54 7.51
C ALA A 29 -1.44 7.45 6.18
N ILE A 30 -1.08 6.23 5.75
CA ILE A 30 -0.34 6.01 4.50
C ILE A 30 -1.15 6.50 3.28
N PRO A 31 -2.36 5.97 2.98
CA PRO A 31 -3.15 6.47 1.86
C PRO A 31 -3.59 7.93 2.05
N GLY A 32 -3.81 8.38 3.29
CA GLY A 32 -4.13 9.78 3.58
C GLY A 32 -3.02 10.73 3.15
N GLY A 33 -1.76 10.39 3.44
CA GLY A 33 -0.60 11.16 2.99
C GLY A 33 -0.47 11.20 1.46
N ILE A 34 -0.65 10.05 0.81
CA ILE A 34 -0.66 9.94 -0.66
C ILE A 34 -1.77 10.79 -1.29
N ALA A 35 -2.99 10.70 -0.76
CA ALA A 35 -4.12 11.48 -1.25
C ALA A 35 -3.92 12.99 -1.05
N LEU A 36 -3.39 13.40 0.11
CA LEU A 36 -3.05 14.79 0.39
C LEU A 36 -2.01 15.31 -0.61
N PHE A 37 -0.94 14.54 -0.87
CA PHE A 37 0.11 14.95 -1.79
C PHE A 37 -0.41 15.04 -3.23
N LEU A 38 -1.24 14.10 -3.66
CA LEU A 38 -1.92 14.17 -4.96
C LEU A 38 -2.82 15.43 -5.06
N GLY A 39 -3.50 15.80 -3.96
CA GLY A 39 -4.27 17.04 -3.88
C GLY A 39 -3.41 18.30 -4.04
N VAL A 40 -2.22 18.34 -3.43
CA VAL A 40 -1.25 19.43 -3.62
C VAL A 40 -0.81 19.51 -5.08
N VAL A 41 -0.49 18.38 -5.71
CA VAL A 41 -0.14 18.33 -7.14
C VAL A 41 -1.28 18.86 -8.02
N GLY A 42 -2.52 18.43 -7.76
CA GLY A 42 -3.69 18.93 -8.49
C GLY A 42 -3.90 20.44 -8.33
N PHE A 43 -3.70 20.97 -7.12
CA PHE A 43 -3.76 22.41 -6.87
C PHE A 43 -2.65 23.17 -7.62
N LEU A 44 -1.43 22.64 -7.66
CA LEU A 44 -0.31 23.24 -8.40
C LEU A 44 -0.53 23.19 -9.91
N ALA A 45 -1.14 22.12 -10.44
CA ALA A 45 -1.45 21.98 -11.86
C ALA A 45 -2.43 23.06 -12.38
N ALA A 46 -3.19 23.70 -11.49
CA ALA A 46 -4.07 24.83 -11.82
C ALA A 46 -3.36 26.19 -11.78
N ARG A 47 -2.06 26.25 -11.45
CA ARG A 47 -1.26 27.48 -11.39
C ARG A 47 -0.49 27.68 -12.70
N PRO A 48 -0.09 28.93 -13.02
CA PRO A 48 0.74 29.21 -14.18
C PRO A 48 2.04 28.39 -14.13
N ALA A 49 2.43 27.86 -15.29
CA ALA A 49 3.65 27.09 -15.45
C ALA A 49 4.88 27.91 -15.02
N GLN A 50 5.81 27.26 -14.34
CA GLN A 50 7.11 27.79 -14.02
C GLN A 50 8.12 27.27 -15.03
N ALA A 51 9.15 28.07 -15.33
CA ALA A 51 10.23 27.62 -16.19
C ALA A 51 10.97 26.45 -15.52
N SER A 52 10.88 25.26 -16.13
CA SER A 52 11.55 24.07 -15.61
C SER A 52 12.99 23.98 -16.11
N PRO A 53 13.96 23.74 -15.21
CA PRO A 53 15.34 23.45 -15.62
C PRO A 53 15.49 22.11 -16.35
N TYR A 54 14.46 21.25 -16.33
CA TYR A 54 14.50 19.90 -16.91
C TYR A 54 13.28 19.63 -17.82
N PRO A 55 13.18 20.26 -19.00
CA PRO A 55 12.06 20.07 -19.90
C PRO A 55 11.93 18.60 -20.35
N GLY A 56 10.72 18.06 -20.31
CA GLY A 56 10.41 16.69 -20.73
C GLY A 56 10.86 15.60 -19.77
N LEU A 57 11.42 15.95 -18.60
CA LEU A 57 11.75 14.99 -17.55
C LEU A 57 10.53 14.16 -17.10
N PRO A 58 9.31 14.73 -16.89
CA PRO A 58 8.17 13.93 -16.46
C PRO A 58 7.82 12.81 -17.44
N LEU A 59 7.90 13.09 -18.74
CA LEU A 59 7.64 12.09 -19.78
C LEU A 59 8.66 10.94 -19.72
N ARG A 60 9.96 11.27 -19.53
CA ARG A 60 11.03 10.25 -19.40
C ARG A 60 10.89 9.40 -18.14
N LEU A 61 10.35 9.96 -17.07
CA LEU A 61 10.13 9.25 -15.80
C LEU A 61 8.81 8.47 -15.76
N THR A 62 7.91 8.69 -16.71
CA THR A 62 6.59 8.02 -16.73
C THR A 62 6.73 6.51 -16.87
N LEU A 63 7.56 6.02 -17.79
CA LEU A 63 7.75 4.57 -17.94
C LEU A 63 8.39 3.93 -16.68
N PRO A 64 9.50 4.44 -16.11
CA PRO A 64 10.02 3.96 -14.83
C PRO A 64 8.99 3.98 -13.69
N SER A 65 8.18 5.04 -13.61
CA SER A 65 7.11 5.19 -12.62
C SER A 65 6.06 4.08 -12.75
N LEU A 66 5.58 3.81 -13.96
CA LEU A 66 4.61 2.74 -14.20
C LEU A 66 5.22 1.36 -13.93
N VAL A 67 6.47 1.12 -14.31
CA VAL A 67 7.19 -0.13 -14.01
C VAL A 67 7.30 -0.33 -12.50
N LEU A 68 7.68 0.70 -11.74
CA LEU A 68 7.76 0.65 -10.29
C LEU A 68 6.37 0.42 -9.65
N GLY A 69 5.33 1.07 -10.16
CA GLY A 69 3.95 0.86 -9.72
C GLY A 69 3.47 -0.57 -9.93
N VAL A 70 3.69 -1.14 -11.11
CA VAL A 70 3.33 -2.53 -11.44
C VAL A 70 4.16 -3.52 -10.63
N ALA A 71 5.47 -3.32 -10.53
CA ALA A 71 6.36 -4.18 -9.74
C ALA A 71 6.00 -4.14 -8.24
N GLY A 72 5.74 -2.95 -7.70
CA GLY A 72 5.26 -2.74 -6.33
C GLY A 72 3.91 -3.42 -6.10
N GLY A 73 2.97 -3.30 -7.04
CA GLY A 73 1.68 -3.99 -7.02
C GLY A 73 1.81 -5.51 -7.00
N ALA A 74 2.64 -6.07 -7.88
CA ALA A 74 2.92 -7.51 -7.92
C ALA A 74 3.59 -7.98 -6.62
N ALA A 75 4.56 -7.22 -6.11
CA ALA A 75 5.22 -7.51 -4.83
C ALA A 75 4.22 -7.48 -3.67
N ALA A 76 3.34 -6.47 -3.61
CA ALA A 76 2.32 -6.32 -2.58
C ALA A 76 1.26 -7.44 -2.63
N ALA A 77 0.97 -7.99 -3.80
CA ALA A 77 0.06 -9.12 -3.96
C ALA A 77 0.67 -10.46 -3.51
N LEU A 78 1.99 -10.63 -3.67
CA LEU A 78 2.67 -11.92 -3.51
C LEU A 78 3.46 -12.02 -2.19
N LEU A 79 4.31 -11.04 -1.89
CA LEU A 79 5.27 -11.12 -0.77
C LEU A 79 4.58 -11.16 0.60
N PRO A 80 3.62 -10.28 0.94
CA PRO A 80 2.94 -10.33 2.23
C PRO A 80 2.27 -11.68 2.49
N ARG A 81 1.62 -12.27 1.48
CA ARG A 81 0.95 -13.57 1.59
C ARG A 81 1.94 -14.70 1.85
N ARG A 82 3.05 -14.74 1.10
CA ARG A 82 4.10 -15.75 1.26
C ARG A 82 4.79 -15.65 2.61
N LEU A 83 5.10 -14.42 3.05
CA LEU A 83 5.73 -14.18 4.35
C LEU A 83 4.80 -14.51 5.50
N LEU A 84 3.51 -14.16 5.39
CA LEU A 84 2.50 -14.52 6.39
C LEU A 84 2.40 -16.03 6.56
N ALA A 85 2.22 -16.78 5.46
CA ALA A 85 2.13 -18.24 5.51
C ALA A 85 3.37 -18.88 6.15
N ARG A 86 4.57 -18.41 5.78
CA ARG A 86 5.83 -18.88 6.38
C ARG A 86 5.91 -18.58 7.86
N ARG A 87 5.51 -17.39 8.30
CA ARG A 87 5.56 -16.98 9.71
C ARG A 87 4.53 -17.71 10.56
N LEU A 88 3.32 -17.92 10.03
CA LEU A 88 2.27 -18.68 10.72
C LEU A 88 2.64 -20.15 10.92
N ALA A 89 3.40 -20.75 9.99
CA ALA A 89 3.87 -22.13 10.12
C ALA A 89 4.82 -22.37 11.32
N VAL A 90 5.47 -21.31 11.81
CA VAL A 90 6.42 -21.36 12.93
C VAL A 90 5.93 -20.56 14.14
N ALA A 91 4.72 -20.00 14.10
CA ALA A 91 4.17 -19.21 15.19
C ALA A 91 3.92 -20.13 16.41
N GLY A 92 4.54 -19.81 17.54
CA GLY A 92 4.40 -20.54 18.79
C GLY A 92 3.22 -20.06 19.63
N SER A 93 2.71 -18.85 19.37
CA SER A 93 1.57 -18.27 20.09
C SER A 93 0.59 -17.49 19.21
N PRO A 94 -0.66 -17.27 19.68
CA PRO A 94 -1.64 -16.41 19.00
C PRO A 94 -1.13 -14.98 18.78
N GLU A 95 -0.36 -14.43 19.73
CA GLU A 95 0.19 -13.08 19.65
C GLU A 95 1.21 -12.94 18.53
N GLU A 96 2.04 -13.96 18.31
CA GLU A 96 2.99 -14.03 17.20
C GLU A 96 2.28 -14.14 15.84
N ALA A 97 1.20 -14.91 15.78
CA ALA A 97 0.37 -15.03 14.59
C ALA A 97 -0.26 -13.69 14.20
N VAL A 98 -0.87 -12.99 15.18
CA VAL A 98 -1.45 -11.65 14.99
C VAL A 98 -0.38 -10.63 14.61
N ALA A 99 0.78 -10.62 15.26
CA ALA A 99 1.87 -9.72 14.92
C ALA A 99 2.40 -9.97 13.49
N SER A 100 2.43 -11.23 13.05
CA SER A 100 2.81 -11.59 11.68
C SER A 100 1.80 -11.08 10.65
N LEU A 101 0.50 -11.16 10.95
CA LEU A 101 -0.56 -10.57 10.11
C LEU A 101 -0.38 -9.05 10.00
N GLN A 102 -0.19 -8.35 11.11
CA GLN A 102 0.01 -6.90 11.12
C GLN A 102 1.21 -6.49 10.26
N ARG A 103 2.35 -7.17 10.42
CA ARG A 103 3.54 -6.92 9.62
C ARG A 103 3.30 -7.17 8.13
N ALA A 104 2.58 -8.23 7.78
CA ALA A 104 2.22 -8.51 6.38
C ALA A 104 1.30 -7.42 5.81
N ALA A 105 0.28 -6.99 6.56
CA ALA A 105 -0.64 -5.94 6.14
C ALA A 105 0.08 -4.60 5.94
N LEU A 106 1.00 -4.24 6.83
CA LEU A 106 1.85 -3.04 6.69
C LEU A 106 2.81 -3.14 5.50
N LEU A 107 3.48 -4.28 5.34
CA LEU A 107 4.38 -4.50 4.21
C LEU A 107 3.65 -4.34 2.87
N ARG A 108 2.40 -4.81 2.77
CA ARG A 108 1.56 -4.61 1.59
C ARG A 108 1.39 -3.12 1.25
N LEU A 109 1.10 -2.29 2.24
CA LEU A 109 0.91 -0.86 2.04
C LEU A 109 2.22 -0.16 1.64
N VAL A 110 3.32 -0.46 2.33
CA VAL A 110 4.64 0.15 2.04
C VAL A 110 5.12 -0.20 0.62
N LEU A 111 4.90 -1.43 0.15
CA LEU A 111 5.27 -1.84 -1.20
C LEU A 111 4.48 -1.06 -2.28
N LEU A 112 3.22 -0.74 -2.02
CA LEU A 112 2.40 0.09 -2.91
C LEU A 112 2.77 1.58 -2.79
N GLU A 113 3.17 2.01 -1.60
CA GLU A 113 3.51 3.40 -1.31
C GLU A 113 4.71 3.88 -2.13
N GLY A 114 5.75 3.05 -2.25
CA GLY A 114 6.94 3.40 -3.03
C GLY A 114 6.63 3.78 -4.49
N GLY A 115 5.83 2.97 -5.18
CA GLY A 115 5.39 3.28 -6.55
C GLY A 115 4.45 4.49 -6.62
N SER A 116 3.58 4.65 -5.61
CA SER A 116 2.66 5.79 -5.51
C SER A 116 3.40 7.11 -5.33
N LEU A 117 4.35 7.18 -4.40
CA LEU A 117 5.16 8.38 -4.17
C LEU A 117 5.99 8.73 -5.40
N PHE A 118 6.62 7.74 -6.04
CA PHE A 118 7.39 7.99 -7.25
C PHE A 118 6.52 8.60 -8.35
N GLY A 119 5.34 8.03 -8.61
CA GLY A 119 4.40 8.55 -9.60
C GLY A 119 3.91 9.96 -9.27
N ILE A 120 3.60 10.25 -7.99
CA ILE A 120 3.20 11.59 -7.57
C ILE A 120 4.34 12.61 -7.74
N VAL A 121 5.59 12.23 -7.49
CA VAL A 121 6.75 13.10 -7.75
C VAL A 121 6.89 13.40 -9.25
N VAL A 122 6.65 12.42 -10.13
CA VAL A 122 6.61 12.67 -11.58
C VAL A 122 5.50 13.67 -11.94
N LEU A 123 4.31 13.51 -11.36
CA LEU A 123 3.21 14.47 -11.56
C LEU A 123 3.54 15.85 -11.00
N LEU A 124 4.26 15.93 -9.88
CA LEU A 124 4.69 17.19 -9.29
C LEU A 124 5.59 17.96 -10.28
N PHE A 125 6.57 17.30 -10.89
CA PHE A 125 7.40 17.93 -11.91
C PHE A 125 6.57 18.40 -13.11
N ALA A 126 5.63 17.58 -13.58
CA ALA A 126 4.72 17.94 -14.67
C ALA A 126 3.74 19.08 -14.30
N ALA A 127 3.37 19.21 -13.03
CA ALA A 127 2.52 20.30 -12.56
C ALA A 127 3.30 21.62 -12.54
N LEU A 128 4.55 21.58 -12.07
CA LEU A 128 5.40 22.76 -11.97
C LEU A 128 5.74 23.35 -13.35
N ASP A 129 5.96 22.51 -14.36
CA ASP A 129 6.31 22.95 -15.71
C ASP A 129 5.10 23.14 -16.64
N GLY A 130 3.88 22.91 -16.13
CA GLY A 130 2.64 23.02 -16.87
C GLY A 130 2.34 21.86 -17.83
N SER A 131 3.20 20.85 -17.91
CA SER A 131 3.04 19.73 -18.84
C SER A 131 1.78 18.90 -18.59
N LEU A 132 1.23 18.91 -17.37
CA LEU A 132 -0.04 18.20 -17.08
C LEU A 132 -1.24 18.74 -17.88
N VAL A 133 -1.20 20.01 -18.29
CA VAL A 133 -2.27 20.63 -19.10
C VAL A 133 -2.07 20.30 -20.58
N THR A 134 -0.82 20.32 -21.04
CA THR A 134 -0.49 20.09 -22.45
C THR A 134 -0.47 18.61 -22.82
N ASP A 135 -0.08 17.74 -21.89
CA ASP A 135 -0.01 16.29 -22.07
C ASP A 135 -0.79 15.56 -20.96
N PRO A 136 -2.09 15.30 -21.20
CA PRO A 136 -2.93 14.58 -20.25
C PRO A 136 -2.46 13.16 -19.96
N PHE A 137 -1.61 12.55 -20.80
CA PHE A 137 -1.11 11.19 -20.58
C PHE A 137 -0.25 11.08 -19.32
N LEU A 138 0.37 12.18 -18.90
CA LEU A 138 1.18 12.23 -17.68
C LEU A 138 0.36 11.89 -16.43
N TRP A 139 -0.97 12.07 -16.44
CA TRP A 139 -1.86 11.66 -15.35
C TRP A 139 -1.87 10.15 -15.08
N LEU A 140 -1.40 9.31 -16.02
CA LEU A 140 -1.22 7.89 -15.77
C LEU A 140 -0.25 7.61 -14.61
N ASN A 141 0.65 8.53 -14.28
CA ASN A 141 1.50 8.43 -13.10
C ASN A 141 0.71 8.48 -11.77
N ALA A 142 -0.57 8.89 -11.78
CA ALA A 142 -1.44 8.83 -10.61
C ALA A 142 -1.97 7.40 -10.36
N PHE A 143 -1.89 6.50 -11.34
CA PHE A 143 -2.46 5.16 -11.25
C PHE A 143 -1.99 4.37 -10.01
N PRO A 144 -0.68 4.32 -9.67
CA PRO A 144 -0.24 3.59 -8.48
C PRO A 144 -0.82 4.17 -7.18
N ALA A 145 -0.99 5.49 -7.09
CA ALA A 145 -1.61 6.15 -5.95
C ALA A 145 -3.10 5.77 -5.80
N PHE A 146 -3.85 5.76 -6.90
CA PHE A 146 -5.24 5.30 -6.89
C PHE A 146 -5.35 3.81 -6.51
N ALA A 147 -4.46 2.97 -7.04
CA ALA A 147 -4.40 1.56 -6.68
C ALA A 147 -4.12 1.36 -5.19
N LEU A 148 -3.20 2.13 -4.60
CA LEU A 148 -2.93 2.11 -3.16
C LEU A 148 -4.16 2.49 -2.34
N VAL A 149 -4.85 3.59 -2.70
CA VAL A 149 -6.06 4.04 -1.98
C VAL A 149 -7.15 2.98 -2.09
N ALA A 150 -7.38 2.42 -3.28
CA ALA A 150 -8.35 1.36 -3.49
C ALA A 150 -8.02 0.12 -2.65
N VAL A 151 -6.76 -0.33 -2.62
CA VAL A 151 -6.33 -1.46 -1.79
C VAL A 151 -6.49 -1.17 -0.29
N ALA A 152 -6.22 0.05 0.16
CA ALA A 152 -6.37 0.42 1.57
C ALA A 152 -7.84 0.45 2.01
N VAL A 153 -8.72 1.02 1.18
CA VAL A 153 -10.18 1.07 1.43
C VAL A 153 -10.79 -0.33 1.36
N LEU A 154 -10.51 -1.06 0.27
CA LEU A 154 -11.02 -2.42 0.08
C LEU A 154 -10.42 -3.41 1.06
N GLY A 155 -9.26 -3.12 1.65
CA GLY A 155 -8.53 -3.95 2.61
C GLY A 155 -8.64 -3.45 4.05
N TRP A 156 -9.69 -2.68 4.38
CA TRP A 156 -9.85 -2.08 5.70
C TRP A 156 -9.73 -3.13 6.83
N PRO A 157 -8.93 -2.85 7.89
CA PRO A 157 -8.66 -3.81 8.96
C PRO A 157 -9.86 -3.90 9.92
N GLU A 158 -10.80 -4.75 9.55
CA GLU A 158 -11.90 -5.22 10.40
C GLU A 158 -11.49 -6.47 11.15
N ARG A 159 -11.97 -6.61 12.39
CA ARG A 159 -11.56 -7.69 13.28
C ARG A 159 -11.88 -9.06 12.67
N GLU A 160 -13.08 -9.20 12.16
CA GLU A 160 -13.62 -10.42 11.56
C GLU A 160 -12.81 -10.81 10.32
N ARG A 161 -12.51 -9.83 9.47
CA ARG A 161 -11.72 -10.03 8.25
C ARG A 161 -10.28 -10.45 8.54
N LEU A 162 -9.66 -9.87 9.55
CA LEU A 162 -8.30 -10.23 9.97
C LEU A 162 -8.25 -11.68 10.51
N LEU A 163 -9.28 -12.11 11.23
CA LEU A 163 -9.40 -13.49 11.70
C LEU A 163 -9.57 -14.47 10.52
N ASP A 164 -10.43 -14.12 9.56
CA ASP A 164 -10.66 -14.95 8.36
C ASP A 164 -9.41 -15.02 7.47
N GLU A 165 -8.61 -13.94 7.40
CA GLU A 165 -7.32 -13.93 6.70
C GLU A 165 -6.30 -14.89 7.35
N ILE A 166 -6.21 -14.92 8.68
CA ILE A 166 -5.36 -15.87 9.42
C ILE A 166 -5.81 -17.31 9.15
N GLU A 167 -7.11 -17.59 9.25
CA GLU A 167 -7.66 -18.92 9.00
C GLU A 167 -7.38 -19.40 7.57
N THR A 168 -7.60 -18.52 6.58
CA THR A 168 -7.30 -18.80 5.18
C THR A 168 -5.81 -19.05 4.95
N ALA A 169 -4.94 -18.30 5.61
CA ALA A 169 -3.50 -18.48 5.52
C ALA A 169 -3.03 -19.80 6.12
N TYR A 170 -3.61 -20.25 7.25
CA TYR A 170 -3.35 -21.58 7.81
C TYR A 170 -3.79 -22.71 6.88
N ARG A 171 -4.99 -22.62 6.28
CA ARG A 171 -5.48 -23.63 5.34
C ARG A 171 -4.58 -23.82 4.13
N ARG A 172 -3.89 -22.75 3.68
CA ARG A 172 -2.94 -22.79 2.56
C ARG A 172 -1.54 -23.28 2.94
N ALA A 173 -1.22 -23.30 4.23
CA ALA A 173 0.09 -23.75 4.72
C ALA A 173 0.14 -25.27 5.00
N ARG A 174 -1.02 -25.94 4.98
CA ARG A 174 -1.13 -27.40 4.90
C ARG A 174 -1.00 -27.86 3.45
#